data_AF-Q6IKT0-F1
#
_entry.id   AF-Q6IKT0-F1
#
_cell.length_a   1.000
_cell.length_b   1.000
_cell.length_c   1.000
_cell.angle_alpha   90.00
_cell.angle_beta   90.00
_cell.angle_gamma   90.00
#
_symmetry.space_group_name_H-M   'P 1'
#
loop_
_entity.id
_entity.type
_entity.pdbx_description
1 polymer ?
#
loop_
_entity_poly.entity_id
_entity_poly.type
_entity_poly.pdbx_seq_one_letter_code
_entity_poly.pdbx_strand_id
1 'polypeptide(L)'
;MAFQQSLTVADGSMQLYCPLVTYTHLELLCDGVYNADLYLKYKDRLTSVNAPYKIFYYDQDGYYFFLVSFNDSPVQSCNATIQLDDELDFFCGVSKSPLIVSGTQFFCHKELMTYVDDLLYECTKPIALRFFNVEWKGEATIHYAAKTESKSGSSRGIPGLEIWLACLVKMRLCSMFVLLYIVRKLENVKSGCNNTEVLGLEGSSAPLTTQSSVSQGRQNKELFRTLFKICPK
;
A
#
# COMPACT_ATOMS: atom_id res chain seq x y z
N MET A 1 -24.85 -2.93 -3.77
CA MET A 1 -25.32 -1.54 -3.94
C MET A 1 -25.25 -0.90 -2.56
N ALA A 2 -24.28 -0.01 -2.34
CA ALA A 2 -24.09 0.66 -1.06
C ALA A 2 -25.05 1.85 -0.95
N PHE A 3 -25.82 1.93 0.13
CA PHE A 3 -26.55 3.15 0.49
C PHE A 3 -25.54 4.14 1.07
N GLN A 4 -24.92 4.95 0.20
CA GLN A 4 -24.12 6.08 0.62
C GLN A 4 -25.08 7.22 0.99
N GLN A 5 -25.45 7.32 2.27
CA GLN A 5 -26.13 8.52 2.77
C GLN A 5 -25.09 9.63 2.93
N SER A 6 -24.69 10.25 1.82
CA SER A 6 -24.05 11.57 1.85
C SER A 6 -25.13 12.61 1.54
N LEU A 7 -25.78 13.12 2.59
CA LEU A 7 -26.73 14.22 2.43
C LEU A 7 -25.93 15.52 2.28
N THR A 8 -25.85 16.04 1.05
CA THR A 8 -25.30 17.37 0.80
C THR A 8 -26.38 18.40 1.13
N VAL A 9 -26.36 18.93 2.35
CA VAL A 9 -27.17 20.08 2.74
C VAL A 9 -26.35 21.34 2.48
N ALA A 10 -26.94 22.27 1.73
CA ALA A 10 -26.31 23.46 1.18
C ALA A 10 -25.95 24.55 2.21
N ASP A 11 -25.79 24.20 3.49
CA ASP A 11 -25.69 25.19 4.57
C ASP A 11 -24.70 24.73 5.65
N GLY A 12 -23.41 24.69 5.31
CA GLY A 12 -22.25 24.85 6.22
C GLY A 12 -22.10 23.96 7.47
N SER A 13 -22.99 23.01 7.73
CA SER A 13 -23.06 22.24 8.97
C SER A 13 -23.10 20.75 8.64
N MET A 14 -21.97 20.06 8.81
CA MET A 14 -21.90 18.59 8.76
C MET A 14 -22.67 18.01 9.94
N GLN A 15 -23.86 17.44 9.70
CA GLN A 15 -24.50 16.58 10.68
C GLN A 15 -23.72 15.27 10.76
N LEU A 16 -22.83 15.17 11.76
CA LEU A 16 -22.48 13.89 12.37
C LEU A 16 -23.77 13.32 12.98
N TYR A 17 -24.51 12.50 12.24
CA TYR A 17 -25.50 11.62 12.84
C TYR A 17 -25.14 10.16 12.57
N CYS A 18 -23.92 9.85 12.97
CA CYS A 18 -23.58 8.50 13.35
C CYS A 18 -24.08 8.36 14.78
N PRO A 19 -24.79 7.28 15.16
CA PRO A 19 -24.95 6.94 16.56
C PRO A 19 -23.59 6.46 17.10
N LEU A 20 -22.58 7.34 17.07
CA LEU A 20 -21.44 7.24 17.96
C LEU A 20 -22.06 7.38 19.34
N VAL A 21 -22.14 6.25 20.04
CA VAL A 21 -22.74 6.15 21.36
C VAL A 21 -22.12 7.24 22.24
N THR A 22 -22.99 8.10 22.76
CA THR A 22 -22.67 9.11 23.77
C THR A 22 -21.87 8.45 24.89
N TYR A 23 -20.70 9.01 25.23
CA TYR A 23 -19.75 8.52 26.24
C TYR A 23 -18.98 7.24 25.89
N THR A 24 -18.51 7.11 24.66
CA THR A 24 -17.63 5.99 24.30
C THR A 24 -16.16 6.32 24.50
N HIS A 25 -15.53 5.54 25.39
CA HIS A 25 -14.09 5.39 25.43
C HIS A 25 -13.71 4.35 24.37
N LEU A 26 -13.15 4.83 23.26
CA LEU A 26 -12.63 3.98 22.20
C LEU A 26 -11.17 3.66 22.49
N GLU A 27 -10.81 2.38 22.46
CA GLU A 27 -9.43 1.90 22.65
C GLU A 27 -8.76 1.69 21.29
N LEU A 28 -7.47 2.00 21.18
CA LEU A 28 -6.70 1.72 19.98
C LEU A 28 -6.57 0.21 19.80
N LEU A 29 -7.11 -0.30 18.69
CA LEU A 29 -7.03 -1.72 18.32
C LEU A 29 -5.74 -2.02 17.54
N CYS A 30 -5.48 -1.22 16.51
CA CYS A 30 -4.34 -1.39 15.62
C CYS A 30 -4.03 -0.11 14.83
N ASP A 31 -2.82 -0.05 14.29
CA ASP A 31 -2.41 0.90 13.27
C ASP A 31 -1.87 0.16 12.04
N GLY A 32 -2.01 0.77 10.86
CA GLY A 32 -1.67 0.13 9.61
C GLY A 32 -1.40 1.12 8.49
N VAL A 33 -1.08 0.57 7.32
CA VAL A 33 -0.80 1.34 6.10
C VAL A 33 -1.71 0.85 4.98
N TYR A 34 -2.41 1.79 4.35
CA TYR A 34 -3.35 1.50 3.28
C TYR A 34 -2.62 1.03 2.02
N ASN A 35 -2.66 -0.27 1.75
CA ASN A 35 -1.86 -0.90 0.70
C ASN A 35 -2.51 -0.79 -0.70
N ALA A 36 -1.75 -1.18 -1.73
CA ALA A 36 -2.21 -1.13 -3.12
C ALA A 36 -3.36 -2.10 -3.39
N ASP A 37 -3.43 -3.24 -2.71
CA ASP A 37 -4.47 -4.26 -2.91
C ASP A 37 -5.83 -3.74 -2.43
N LEU A 38 -5.87 -3.11 -1.25
CA LEU A 38 -7.05 -2.41 -0.73
C LEU A 38 -7.50 -1.30 -1.68
N TYR A 39 -6.56 -0.49 -2.17
CA TYR A 39 -6.86 0.57 -3.13
C TYR A 39 -7.49 0.01 -4.42
N LEU A 40 -6.94 -1.08 -4.97
CA LEU A 40 -7.48 -1.70 -6.17
C LEU A 40 -8.86 -2.33 -5.94
N LYS A 41 -9.08 -2.94 -4.77
CA LYS A 41 -10.34 -3.59 -4.39
C LYS A 41 -11.47 -2.57 -4.20
N TYR A 42 -11.23 -1.52 -3.42
CA TYR A 42 -12.28 -0.56 -3.01
C TYR A 42 -12.32 0.71 -3.84
N LYS A 43 -11.25 1.06 -4.55
CA LYS A 43 -11.12 2.30 -5.34
C LYS A 43 -11.44 3.55 -4.52
N ASP A 44 -11.06 3.55 -3.24
CA ASP A 44 -11.26 4.68 -2.34
C ASP A 44 -10.45 5.89 -2.82
N ARG A 45 -11.15 6.99 -3.13
CA ARG A 45 -10.56 8.24 -3.64
C ARG A 45 -10.22 9.24 -2.53
N LEU A 46 -10.67 8.96 -1.31
CA LEU A 46 -10.48 9.82 -0.14
C LEU A 46 -9.16 9.51 0.58
N THR A 47 -8.65 8.30 0.42
CA THR A 47 -7.31 7.89 0.87
C THR A 47 -6.36 7.64 -0.31
N SER A 48 -5.05 7.59 -0.02
CA SER A 48 -4.01 7.25 -1.01
C SER A 48 -3.28 5.97 -0.62
N VAL A 49 -2.71 5.27 -1.59
CA VAL A 49 -1.77 4.18 -1.29
C VAL A 49 -0.65 4.69 -0.40
N ASN A 50 -0.28 3.89 0.60
CA ASN A 50 0.64 4.20 1.69
C ASN A 50 0.13 5.21 2.74
N ALA A 51 -1.15 5.61 2.71
CA ALA A 51 -1.72 6.43 3.76
C ALA A 51 -1.76 5.65 5.09
N PRO A 52 -1.33 6.25 6.22
CA PRO A 52 -1.48 5.62 7.51
C PRO A 52 -2.96 5.61 7.92
N TYR A 53 -3.35 4.57 8.65
CA TYR A 53 -4.64 4.51 9.31
C TYR A 53 -4.53 3.92 10.72
N LYS A 54 -5.46 4.30 11.59
CA LYS A 54 -5.65 3.70 12.92
C LYS A 54 -7.08 3.24 13.07
N ILE A 55 -7.27 2.13 13.77
CA ILE A 55 -8.60 1.62 14.13
C ILE A 55 -8.73 1.66 15.64
N PHE A 56 -9.72 2.39 16.12
CA PHE A 56 -10.15 2.37 17.51
C PHE A 56 -11.46 1.60 17.62
N TYR A 57 -11.71 0.99 18.77
CA TYR A 57 -12.91 0.19 18.99
C TYR A 57 -13.50 0.37 20.39
N TYR A 58 -14.79 0.08 20.50
CA TYR A 58 -15.52 -0.11 21.74
C TYR A 58 -16.42 -1.33 21.58
N ASP A 59 -16.49 -2.17 22.60
CA ASP A 59 -17.36 -3.36 22.65
C ASP A 59 -18.43 -3.16 23.72
N GLN A 60 -19.69 -3.32 23.33
CA GLN A 60 -20.84 -3.31 24.22
C GLN A 60 -21.65 -4.59 24.00
N ASP A 61 -21.53 -5.53 24.94
CA ASP A 61 -22.28 -6.80 24.93
C ASP A 61 -22.12 -7.58 23.60
N GLY A 62 -20.93 -7.55 22.98
CA GLY A 62 -20.64 -8.22 21.71
C GLY A 62 -21.05 -7.41 20.48
N TYR A 63 -21.49 -6.17 20.66
CA TYR A 63 -21.73 -5.20 19.59
C TYR A 63 -20.57 -4.20 19.51
N TYR A 64 -19.90 -4.15 18.37
CA TYR A 64 -18.67 -3.39 18.21
C TYR A 64 -18.89 -2.05 17.50
N PHE A 65 -18.23 -1.02 18.00
CA PHE A 65 -18.16 0.30 17.38
C PHE A 65 -16.73 0.57 16.97
N PHE A 66 -16.48 0.77 15.68
CA PHE A 66 -15.16 1.08 15.17
C PHE A 66 -15.05 2.54 14.72
N LEU A 67 -13.91 3.15 15.00
CA LEU A 67 -13.49 4.43 14.41
C LEU A 67 -12.20 4.19 13.63
N VAL A 68 -12.29 4.26 12.30
CA VAL A 68 -11.13 4.19 11.40
C VAL A 68 -10.72 5.61 11.05
N SER A 69 -9.49 6.01 11.38
CA SER A 69 -8.96 7.33 11.04
C SER A 69 -7.85 7.23 10.01
N PHE A 70 -8.07 7.79 8.83
CA PHE A 70 -7.11 7.89 7.73
C PHE A 70 -6.36 9.21 7.72
N ASN A 71 -5.11 9.15 7.24
CA ASN A 71 -4.19 10.27 7.07
C ASN A 71 -3.83 10.99 8.38
N ASP A 72 -2.82 11.86 8.29
CA ASP A 72 -2.37 12.65 9.44
C ASP A 72 -3.48 13.61 9.89
N SER A 73 -3.95 13.40 11.11
CA SER A 73 -4.98 14.21 11.75
C SER A 73 -4.82 14.20 13.27
N PRO A 74 -5.43 15.14 14.00
CA PRO A 74 -5.44 15.11 15.45
C PRO A 74 -5.98 13.78 16.01
N VAL A 75 -7.02 13.21 15.39
CA VAL A 75 -7.57 11.89 15.75
C VAL A 75 -6.53 10.78 15.55
N GLN A 76 -5.84 10.77 14.42
CA GLN A 76 -4.78 9.80 14.13
C GLN A 76 -3.58 9.93 15.08
N SER A 77 -3.34 11.12 15.64
CA SER A 77 -2.25 11.35 16.61
C SER A 77 -2.50 10.73 17.99
N CYS A 78 -3.74 10.30 18.31
CA CYS A 78 -4.02 9.60 19.55
C CYS A 78 -3.36 8.21 19.57
N ASN A 79 -2.69 7.87 20.67
CA ASN A 79 -1.87 6.64 20.77
C ASN A 79 -2.47 5.54 21.64
N ALA A 80 -3.54 5.81 22.38
CA ALA A 80 -4.10 4.84 23.32
C ALA A 80 -5.62 4.83 23.26
N THR A 81 -6.25 5.96 23.55
CA THR A 81 -7.71 6.04 23.62
C THR A 81 -8.22 7.34 23.04
N ILE A 82 -9.47 7.30 22.58
CA ILE A 82 -10.25 8.45 22.17
C ILE A 82 -11.52 8.48 23.03
N GLN A 83 -11.88 9.65 23.51
CA GLN A 83 -13.16 9.88 24.19
C GLN A 83 -13.99 10.82 23.33
N LEU A 84 -15.30 10.57 23.30
CA LEU A 84 -16.29 11.48 22.75
C LEU A 84 -17.21 11.93 23.89
N ASP A 85 -17.43 13.23 24.00
CA ASP A 85 -18.39 13.79 24.94
C ASP A 85 -19.79 13.97 24.31
N ASP A 86 -20.69 14.61 25.06
CA ASP A 86 -22.07 14.88 24.62
C ASP A 86 -22.17 15.88 23.49
N GLU A 87 -21.14 16.70 23.30
CA GLU A 87 -21.03 17.67 22.22
C GLU A 87 -20.37 17.07 20.97
N LEU A 88 -20.02 15.77 21.03
CA LEU A 88 -19.28 15.03 20.00
C LEU A 88 -17.86 15.56 19.78
N ASP A 89 -17.29 16.23 20.79
CA ASP A 89 -15.91 16.63 20.78
C ASP A 89 -15.00 15.43 21.04
N PHE A 90 -13.95 15.31 20.23
CA PHE A 90 -12.97 14.23 20.37
C PHE A 90 -11.88 14.64 21.35
N PHE A 91 -11.47 13.72 22.23
CA PHE A 91 -10.35 13.90 23.15
C PHE A 91 -9.39 12.72 23.06
N CYS A 92 -8.07 12.95 23.00
CA CYS A 92 -7.11 11.86 23.18
C CYS A 92 -6.93 11.56 24.67
N GLY A 93 -7.08 10.31 25.10
CA GLY A 93 -6.79 9.92 26.47
C GLY A 93 -7.67 10.65 27.47
N VAL A 94 -7.07 11.15 28.55
CA VAL A 94 -7.72 11.97 29.59
C VAL A 94 -7.53 13.48 29.36
N SER A 95 -7.21 13.88 28.12
CA SER A 95 -7.04 15.28 27.76
C SER A 95 -8.33 16.07 28.05
N LYS A 96 -8.18 17.30 28.56
CA LYS A 96 -9.30 18.25 28.75
C LYS A 96 -9.50 19.18 27.54
N SER A 97 -8.59 19.13 26.57
CA SER A 97 -8.64 19.98 25.39
C SER A 97 -9.19 19.17 24.21
N PRO A 98 -10.28 19.63 23.57
CA PRO A 98 -10.87 18.93 22.43
C PRO A 98 -9.94 19.00 21.21
N LEU A 99 -10.00 17.98 20.37
CA LEU A 99 -9.27 17.89 19.13
C LEU A 99 -9.95 18.74 18.05
N ILE A 100 -9.18 19.63 17.42
CA ILE A 100 -9.69 20.47 16.35
C ILE A 100 -9.69 19.66 15.04
N VAL A 101 -10.83 19.11 14.66
CA VAL A 101 -11.01 18.28 13.45
C VAL A 101 -11.62 19.05 12.28
N SER A 102 -11.29 20.34 12.12
CA SER A 102 -11.86 21.17 11.07
C SER A 102 -11.53 20.68 9.66
N GLY A 103 -12.54 20.64 8.78
CA GLY A 103 -12.40 20.26 7.37
C GLY A 103 -12.21 18.76 7.12
N THR A 104 -12.38 17.93 8.15
CA THR A 104 -12.35 16.46 8.01
C THR A 104 -13.71 15.93 7.59
N GLN A 105 -13.76 14.68 7.15
CA GLN A 105 -15.01 14.01 6.73
C GLN A 105 -15.21 12.74 7.55
N PHE A 106 -16.42 12.52 8.04
CA PHE A 106 -16.82 11.31 8.74
C PHE A 106 -17.90 10.59 7.93
N PHE A 107 -17.71 9.28 7.71
CA PHE A 107 -18.66 8.41 7.00
C PHE A 107 -19.07 7.26 7.89
N CYS A 108 -20.36 7.01 8.00
CA CYS A 108 -20.87 5.99 8.90
C CYS A 108 -21.53 4.85 8.16
N HIS A 109 -21.18 3.66 8.63
CA HIS A 109 -21.55 2.41 8.02
C HIS A 109 -22.16 1.53 9.09
N LYS A 110 -23.43 1.18 8.87
CA LYS A 110 -24.12 0.15 9.64
C LYS A 110 -23.81 -1.20 9.03
N GLU A 111 -23.65 -2.20 9.90
CA GLU A 111 -23.25 -3.56 9.53
C GLU A 111 -21.82 -3.56 8.95
N LEU A 112 -20.95 -4.37 9.53
CA LEU A 112 -19.52 -4.32 9.22
C LEU A 112 -19.28 -4.65 7.75
N MET A 113 -19.02 -3.59 6.99
CA MET A 113 -18.72 -3.67 5.59
C MET A 113 -17.40 -4.41 5.45
N THR A 114 -17.33 -5.31 4.46
CA THR A 114 -16.10 -6.01 4.06
C THR A 114 -14.86 -5.11 3.97
N TYR A 115 -15.03 -3.80 3.76
CA TYR A 115 -13.95 -2.82 3.79
C TYR A 115 -13.23 -2.70 5.15
N VAL A 116 -14.00 -2.61 6.24
CA VAL A 116 -13.43 -2.48 7.59
C VAL A 116 -12.80 -3.80 8.02
N ASP A 117 -13.43 -4.94 7.68
CA ASP A 117 -12.88 -6.27 7.93
C ASP A 117 -11.51 -6.46 7.27
N ASP A 118 -11.38 -6.02 6.02
CA ASP A 118 -10.11 -6.05 5.29
C ASP A 118 -9.05 -5.15 5.93
N LEU A 119 -9.43 -3.95 6.40
CA LEU A 119 -8.51 -3.05 7.11
C LEU A 119 -8.04 -3.63 8.45
N LEU A 120 -8.96 -4.25 9.20
CA LEU A 120 -8.67 -5.00 10.42
C LEU A 120 -7.72 -6.16 10.12
N TYR A 121 -8.01 -6.92 9.06
CA TYR A 121 -7.16 -8.02 8.61
C TYR A 121 -5.75 -7.59 8.28
N GLU A 122 -5.56 -6.45 7.61
CA GLU A 122 -4.22 -5.96 7.27
C GLU A 122 -3.44 -5.46 8.50
N CYS A 123 -4.07 -4.72 9.42
CA CYS A 123 -3.35 -4.11 10.55
C CYS A 123 -3.07 -5.08 11.72
N THR A 124 -3.73 -6.23 11.77
CA THR A 124 -3.58 -7.21 12.87
C THR A 124 -2.62 -8.35 12.53
N LYS A 125 -1.82 -8.22 11.46
CA LYS A 125 -0.80 -9.21 11.06
C LYS A 125 0.53 -8.99 11.82
N PRO A 126 1.20 -10.07 12.31
CA PRO A 126 0.73 -11.45 12.34
C PRO A 126 -0.39 -11.64 13.37
N ILE A 127 -1.34 -12.50 13.00
CA ILE A 127 -2.67 -12.64 13.62
C ILE A 127 -2.60 -12.69 15.15
N ALA A 128 -3.17 -11.67 15.81
CA ALA A 128 -3.61 -11.80 17.18
C ALA A 128 -4.85 -12.71 17.19
N LEU A 129 -4.70 -13.98 17.60
CA LEU A 129 -5.73 -15.03 17.59
C LEU A 129 -7.07 -14.66 18.27
N ARG A 130 -7.11 -13.56 19.03
CA ARG A 130 -8.31 -13.11 19.75
C ARG A 130 -9.39 -12.52 18.83
N PHE A 131 -9.07 -12.14 17.60
CA PHE A 131 -9.96 -11.30 16.78
C PHE A 131 -10.63 -11.98 15.56
N PHE A 132 -10.19 -13.16 15.11
CA PHE A 132 -10.69 -13.75 13.84
C PHE A 132 -11.68 -14.91 13.97
N ASN A 133 -12.03 -15.30 15.20
CA ASN A 133 -13.00 -16.38 15.44
C ASN A 133 -14.40 -15.88 15.81
N VAL A 134 -14.63 -14.57 15.71
CA VAL A 134 -15.90 -13.93 16.09
C VAL A 134 -16.51 -13.32 14.84
N GLU A 135 -17.78 -13.65 14.58
CA GLU A 135 -18.59 -12.92 13.60
C GLU A 135 -18.90 -11.55 14.19
N TRP A 136 -18.23 -10.53 13.69
CA TRP A 136 -18.38 -9.18 14.20
C TRP A 136 -19.74 -8.63 13.81
N LYS A 137 -20.49 -8.11 14.79
CA LYS A 137 -21.69 -7.30 14.58
C LYS A 137 -21.42 -5.92 15.13
N GLY A 138 -21.69 -4.88 14.34
CA GLY A 138 -21.28 -3.55 14.73
C GLY A 138 -21.54 -2.46 13.70
N GLU A 139 -21.09 -1.27 14.07
CA GLU A 139 -21.05 -0.08 13.23
C GLU A 139 -19.61 0.42 13.11
N ALA A 140 -19.33 1.10 12.00
CA ALA A 140 -18.04 1.72 11.77
C ALA A 140 -18.20 3.17 11.31
N THR A 141 -17.36 4.04 11.87
CA THR A 141 -17.16 5.41 11.44
C THR A 141 -15.80 5.52 10.78
N ILE A 142 -15.75 6.04 9.56
CA ILE A 142 -14.52 6.29 8.81
C ILE A 142 -14.27 7.79 8.76
N HIS A 143 -13.20 8.21 9.41
CA HIS A 143 -12.70 9.57 9.44
C HIS A 143 -11.58 9.74 8.40
N TYR A 144 -11.73 10.72 7.51
CA TYR A 144 -10.70 11.16 6.58
C TYR A 144 -10.25 12.57 6.96
N ALA A 145 -8.95 12.72 7.24
CA ALA A 145 -8.36 14.04 7.47
C ALA A 145 -8.59 14.98 6.28
N ALA A 146 -8.68 16.28 6.55
CA ALA A 146 -8.67 17.31 5.52
C ALA A 146 -7.43 17.10 4.64
N LYS A 147 -7.61 17.03 3.31
CA LYS A 147 -6.48 17.11 2.40
C LYS A 147 -5.89 18.50 2.60
N THR A 148 -4.74 18.58 3.26
CA THR A 148 -3.94 19.80 3.17
C THR A 148 -3.64 19.94 1.69
N GLU A 149 -4.16 20.99 1.06
CA GLU A 149 -3.63 21.42 -0.21
C GLU A 149 -2.17 21.73 0.07
N SER A 150 -1.31 20.73 -0.12
CA SER A 150 0.10 21.00 -0.25
C SER A 150 0.15 22.06 -1.32
N LYS A 151 0.56 23.29 -0.96
CA LYS A 151 0.88 24.31 -1.94
C LYS A 151 1.96 23.70 -2.83
N SER A 152 1.56 22.98 -3.88
CA SER A 152 2.38 22.56 -5.01
C SER A 152 2.62 23.78 -5.91
N GLY A 153 2.92 24.90 -5.25
CA GLY A 153 3.03 26.24 -5.81
C GLY A 153 4.27 26.93 -5.26
N SER A 154 5.37 26.21 -5.07
CA SER A 154 6.64 26.76 -5.55
C SER A 154 6.86 26.14 -6.91
N SER A 155 6.38 26.84 -7.93
CA SER A 155 6.93 26.75 -9.28
C SER A 155 8.42 27.13 -9.21
N ARG A 156 9.27 26.24 -8.67
CA ARG A 156 10.63 26.15 -9.16
C ARG A 156 10.47 25.78 -10.61
N GLY A 157 10.69 26.78 -11.46
CA GLY A 157 10.46 26.72 -12.88
C GLY A 157 10.88 25.37 -13.43
N ILE A 158 10.01 24.80 -14.24
CA ILE A 158 10.31 23.68 -15.12
C ILE A 158 11.74 23.92 -15.62
N PRO A 159 12.74 23.10 -15.24
CA PRO A 159 14.06 23.21 -15.82
C PRO A 159 13.85 23.08 -17.33
N GLY A 160 14.14 24.16 -18.06
CA GLY A 160 13.80 24.31 -19.46
C GLY A 160 14.16 23.06 -20.26
N LEU A 161 13.41 22.81 -21.32
CA LEU A 161 13.54 21.71 -22.28
C LEU A 161 15.01 21.31 -22.60
N GLU A 162 15.92 22.28 -22.54
CA GLU A 162 17.38 22.15 -22.56
C GLU A 162 17.96 21.05 -21.63
N ILE A 163 17.49 20.92 -20.39
CA ILE A 163 18.02 19.93 -19.43
C ILE A 163 17.58 18.52 -19.79
N TRP A 164 16.36 18.36 -20.33
CA TRP A 164 15.86 17.09 -20.84
C TRP A 164 16.61 16.64 -22.09
N LEU A 165 16.91 17.57 -23.00
CA LEU A 165 17.72 17.29 -24.18
C LEU A 165 19.15 16.88 -23.81
N ALA A 166 19.79 17.58 -22.86
CA ALA A 166 21.12 17.21 -22.36
C ALA A 166 21.14 15.81 -21.73
N CYS A 167 20.09 15.42 -20.99
CA CYS A 167 19.98 14.11 -20.38
C CYS A 167 19.77 13.00 -21.42
N LEU A 168 18.92 13.24 -22.44
CA LEU A 168 18.68 12.30 -23.53
C LEU A 168 19.93 12.09 -24.39
N VAL A 169 20.71 13.15 -24.65
CA VAL A 169 21.99 13.06 -25.39
C VAL A 169 23.01 12.26 -24.57
N LYS A 170 23.12 12.49 -23.26
CA LYS A 170 23.99 11.70 -22.38
C LYS A 170 23.59 10.22 -22.33
N MET A 171 22.30 9.90 -22.26
CA MET A 171 21.81 8.52 -22.26
C MET A 171 22.11 7.81 -23.58
N ARG A 172 21.96 8.49 -24.73
CA ARG A 172 22.33 7.93 -26.04
C ARG A 172 23.83 7.69 -26.17
N LEU A 173 24.66 8.63 -25.73
CA LEU A 173 26.12 8.46 -25.73
C LEU A 173 26.53 7.29 -24.86
N CYS A 174 25.98 7.17 -23.64
CA CYS A 174 26.30 6.08 -22.72
C CYS A 174 25.93 4.70 -23.32
N SER A 175 24.76 4.59 -23.94
CA SER A 175 24.35 3.37 -24.64
C SER A 175 25.30 2.99 -25.77
N MET A 176 25.75 3.96 -26.57
CA MET A 176 26.72 3.71 -27.65
C MET A 176 28.08 3.23 -27.12
N PHE A 177 28.59 3.81 -26.03
CA PHE A 177 29.86 3.38 -25.43
C PHE A 177 29.77 1.96 -24.87
N VAL A 178 28.65 1.59 -24.25
CA VAL A 178 28.42 0.21 -23.77
C VAL A 178 28.38 -0.76 -24.95
N LEU A 179 27.70 -0.41 -26.05
CA LEU A 179 27.64 -1.24 -27.25
C LEU A 179 29.04 -1.44 -27.88
N LEU A 180 29.81 -0.36 -28.02
CA LEU A 180 31.18 -0.38 -28.53
C LEU A 180 32.12 -1.22 -27.65
N TYR A 181 31.96 -1.13 -26.33
CA TYR A 181 32.72 -1.94 -25.40
C TYR A 181 32.40 -3.44 -25.55
N ILE A 182 31.12 -3.80 -25.68
CA ILE A 182 30.70 -5.19 -25.89
C ILE A 182 31.25 -5.74 -27.22
N VAL A 183 31.13 -4.98 -28.32
CA VAL A 183 31.64 -5.39 -29.64
C VAL A 183 33.15 -5.62 -29.58
N ARG A 184 33.92 -4.68 -29.00
CA ARG A 184 35.38 -4.86 -28.81
C ARG A 184 35.71 -6.06 -27.93
N LYS A 185 34.92 -6.34 -26.90
CA LYS A 185 35.14 -7.52 -26.05
C LYS A 185 34.94 -8.81 -26.84
N LEU A 186 33.91 -8.87 -27.70
CA LEU A 186 33.61 -10.02 -28.54
C LEU A 186 34.66 -10.27 -29.63
N GLU A 187 35.19 -9.21 -30.26
CA GLU A 187 36.28 -9.34 -31.24
C GLU A 187 37.55 -9.93 -30.61
N ASN A 188 37.89 -9.54 -29.38
CA ASN A 188 39.04 -10.10 -28.66
C ASN A 188 38.86 -11.57 -28.24
N VAL A 189 37.62 -12.02 -28.04
CA VAL A 189 37.34 -13.44 -27.75
C VAL A 189 37.50 -14.30 -29.01
N LYS A 190 37.18 -13.74 -30.19
CA LYS A 190 37.26 -14.47 -31.46
C LYS A 190 38.71 -14.75 -31.92
N SER A 191 39.70 -14.00 -31.46
CA SER A 191 41.11 -14.25 -31.79
C SER A 191 41.78 -15.32 -30.91
N GLY A 192 41.07 -15.87 -29.91
CA GLY A 192 41.62 -16.82 -28.92
C GLY A 192 41.31 -18.30 -29.16
N CYS A 193 40.42 -18.64 -30.10
CA CYS A 193 39.98 -20.02 -30.33
C CYS A 193 40.47 -20.55 -31.69
N ASN A 194 41.74 -20.94 -31.77
CA ASN A 194 42.31 -21.59 -32.95
C ASN A 194 42.81 -23.02 -32.72
N ASN A 195 42.37 -23.70 -31.65
CA ASN A 195 42.68 -25.12 -31.44
C ASN A 195 41.39 -25.92 -31.28
N THR A 196 41.00 -26.58 -32.36
CA THR A 196 39.90 -27.54 -32.44
C THR A 196 40.42 -28.91 -31.97
N GLU A 197 40.22 -29.25 -30.70
CA GLU A 197 40.25 -30.66 -30.28
C GLU A 197 38.82 -31.20 -30.27
N VAL A 198 38.55 -32.06 -31.25
CA VAL A 198 37.31 -32.85 -31.37
C VAL A 198 37.40 -33.98 -30.35
N LEU A 199 36.81 -33.79 -29.16
CA LEU A 199 36.54 -34.88 -28.24
C LEU A 199 35.15 -35.46 -28.52
N GLY A 200 35.15 -36.70 -28.99
CA GLY A 200 33.96 -37.50 -29.23
C GLY A 200 33.18 -37.72 -27.94
N LEU A 201 31.87 -37.46 -28.01
CA LEU A 201 30.90 -37.84 -26.98
C LEU A 201 30.19 -39.11 -27.45
N GLU A 202 30.64 -40.25 -26.93
CA GLU A 202 29.87 -41.48 -26.92
C GLU A 202 28.62 -41.33 -26.04
N GLY A 203 27.56 -42.00 -26.48
CA GLY A 203 26.21 -41.81 -26.00
C GLY A 203 25.92 -42.43 -24.63
N SER A 204 24.89 -41.90 -23.99
CA SER A 204 24.17 -42.62 -22.95
C SER A 204 22.70 -42.24 -23.04
N SER A 205 21.90 -43.23 -23.45
CA SER A 205 20.45 -43.22 -23.47
C SER A 205 19.92 -43.49 -22.06
N ALA A 206 19.03 -42.62 -21.58
CA ALA A 206 18.23 -42.86 -20.38
C ALA A 206 16.78 -42.38 -20.61
N PRO A 207 15.79 -43.02 -19.97
CA PRO A 207 14.42 -43.08 -20.47
C PRO A 207 13.55 -41.89 -20.06
N LEU A 208 12.60 -41.59 -20.95
CA LEU A 208 11.49 -40.66 -20.78
C LEU A 208 10.64 -41.06 -19.56
N THR A 209 10.51 -40.16 -18.59
CA THR A 209 9.44 -40.23 -17.60
C THR A 209 8.55 -39.00 -17.76
N THR A 210 7.31 -39.25 -18.16
CA THR A 210 6.25 -38.26 -18.34
C THR A 210 5.71 -37.84 -16.98
N GLN A 211 5.87 -36.57 -16.60
CA GLN A 211 5.07 -35.97 -15.53
C GLN A 211 4.50 -34.61 -15.94
N SER A 212 3.24 -34.47 -15.56
CA SER A 212 2.25 -33.48 -15.91
C SER A 212 2.50 -32.12 -15.23
N SER A 213 2.00 -31.09 -15.90
CA SER A 213 1.91 -29.67 -15.58
C SER A 213 1.80 -29.28 -14.10
N VAL A 214 2.55 -28.24 -13.70
CA VAL A 214 2.11 -26.99 -13.02
C VAL A 214 3.34 -26.15 -12.58
N SER A 215 3.25 -24.83 -12.74
CA SER A 215 4.19 -23.75 -12.30
C SER A 215 5.20 -23.20 -13.33
N GLN A 216 4.65 -22.54 -14.34
CA GLN A 216 5.36 -21.63 -15.24
C GLN A 216 5.66 -20.30 -14.54
N GLY A 217 6.68 -20.30 -13.67
CA GLY A 217 7.06 -19.10 -12.90
C GLY A 217 8.49 -19.09 -12.34
N ARG A 218 9.34 -20.06 -12.73
CA ARG A 218 10.70 -20.19 -12.17
C ARG A 218 11.84 -20.41 -13.18
N GLN A 219 11.56 -20.37 -14.49
CA GLN A 219 12.57 -20.67 -15.52
C GLN A 219 13.36 -19.46 -16.07
N ASN A 220 13.02 -18.22 -15.71
CA ASN A 220 13.76 -17.04 -16.21
C ASN A 220 15.02 -16.66 -15.40
N LYS A 221 15.36 -17.37 -14.31
CA LYS A 221 16.59 -17.12 -13.54
C LYS A 221 17.75 -18.05 -13.89
N GLU A 222 17.51 -19.20 -14.50
CA GLU A 222 18.57 -20.12 -14.92
C GLU A 222 19.12 -19.81 -16.32
N LEU A 223 18.30 -19.25 -17.22
CA LEU A 223 18.75 -18.91 -18.58
C LEU A 223 19.83 -17.82 -18.60
N PHE A 224 19.87 -16.92 -17.59
CA PHE A 224 20.90 -15.89 -17.46
C PHE A 224 22.17 -16.37 -16.74
N ARG A 225 22.15 -17.52 -16.05
CA ARG A 225 23.35 -18.09 -15.40
C ARG A 225 24.20 -18.92 -16.36
N THR A 226 23.58 -19.49 -17.40
CA THR A 226 24.29 -20.33 -18.37
C THR A 226 25.05 -19.51 -19.42
N LEU A 227 24.70 -18.23 -19.63
CA LEU A 227 25.37 -17.37 -20.62
C LEU A 227 26.65 -16.67 -20.14
N PHE A 228 27.05 -16.80 -18.86
CA PHE A 228 28.26 -16.15 -18.32
C PHE A 228 29.29 -17.10 -17.71
N LYS A 229 29.17 -18.42 -17.93
CA LYS A 229 30.26 -19.38 -17.68
C LYS A 229 31.08 -19.60 -18.95
N ILE A 230 31.77 -18.56 -19.41
CA ILE A 230 32.89 -18.67 -20.36
C ILE A 230 34.03 -17.81 -19.81
N CYS A 231 35.01 -18.50 -19.22
CA CYS A 231 36.39 -18.20 -18.77
C CYS A 231 36.88 -16.73 -18.64
N PRO A 232 37.73 -16.38 -17.63
CA PRO A 232 39.02 -17.06 -17.32
C PRO A 232 39.27 -17.29 -15.81
N LYS A 233 40.24 -18.10 -15.33
CA LYS A 233 41.54 -18.54 -15.83
C LYS A 233 41.64 -20.06 -15.91
#